data_AF-A0AAD9ZQM5-F1
#
_entry.id   AF-A0AAD9ZQM5-F1
#
_cell.length_a   1.000
_cell.length_b   1.000
_cell.length_c   1.000
_cell.angle_alpha   90.00
_cell.angle_beta   90.00
_cell.angle_gamma   90.00
#
_symmetry.space_group_name_H-M   'P 1'
#
loop_
_entity.id
_entity.type
_entity.pdbx_description
1 polymer ?
#
loop_
_entity_poly.entity_id
_entity_poly.type
_entity_poly.pdbx_seq_one_letter_code
_entity_poly.pdbx_strand_id
1 'polypeptide(L)' 'MNPKISDFGMARIFGVDQTQANTNIIVGTYGYMAPEYAMHGQFSVKSDVFSFGVLVLEIITSKKNSNFNQSDGAADLLSY' A
#
# COMPACT_ATOMS: atom_id res chain seq x y z
N MET A 1 -16.36 -11.48 -13.69
CA MET A 1 -15.55 -10.25 -13.92
C MET A 1 -14.09 -10.68 -13.90
N ASN A 2 -13.25 -10.22 -14.85
CA ASN A 2 -11.84 -10.59 -14.93
C ASN A 2 -10.98 -9.34 -14.64
N PRO A 3 -10.58 -9.08 -13.38
CA PRO A 3 -9.81 -7.90 -13.05
C PRO A 3 -8.40 -7.97 -13.65
N LYS A 4 -7.86 -6.81 -14.04
CA LYS A 4 -6.50 -6.65 -14.56
C LYS A 4 -5.84 -5.49 -13.84
N ILE A 5 -4.55 -5.66 -13.51
CA ILE A 5 -3.74 -4.61 -12.89
C ILE A 5 -3.13 -3.75 -13.99
N SER A 6 -3.14 -2.44 -13.80
CA SER A 6 -2.56 -1.44 -14.70
C SER A 6 -1.83 -0.36 -13.90
N ASP A 7 -1.25 0.63 -14.59
CA ASP A 7 -0.49 1.74 -14.01
C ASP A 7 0.80 1.33 -13.28
N PHE A 8 1.76 0.82 -14.07
CA PHE A 8 3.09 0.43 -13.59
C PHE A 8 4.09 1.61 -13.58
N GLY A 9 3.63 2.86 -13.62
CA GLY A 9 4.50 4.04 -13.70
C GLY A 9 5.46 4.20 -12.52
N MET A 10 5.11 3.61 -11.36
CA MET A 10 5.93 3.58 -10.15
C MET A 10 6.50 2.18 -9.84
N ALA A 11 6.26 1.19 -10.70
CA ALA A 11 6.77 -0.16 -10.49
C ALA A 11 8.30 -0.19 -10.58
N ARG A 12 8.93 -0.99 -9.72
CA ARG A 12 10.38 -1.13 -9.67
C ARG A 12 10.79 -2.56 -10.01
N ILE A 13 11.80 -2.68 -10.87
CA ILE A 13 12.39 -3.97 -11.24
C ILE A 13 13.50 -4.29 -10.25
N PHE A 14 13.42 -5.50 -9.68
CA PHE A 14 14.47 -6.04 -8.83
C PHE A 14 15.46 -6.88 -9.65
N GLY A 15 16.74 -6.87 -9.24
CA GLY A 15 17.71 -7.87 -9.71
C GLY A 15 17.32 -9.28 -9.24
N VAL A 16 17.87 -10.32 -9.88
CA VAL A 16 17.49 -11.74 -9.67
C VAL A 16 17.54 -12.15 -8.18
N ASP A 17 18.53 -11.67 -7.44
CA ASP A 17 18.72 -12.00 -6.02
C ASP A 17 18.30 -10.86 -5.06
N GLN A 18 17.65 -9.82 -5.58
CA GLN A 18 17.28 -8.65 -4.79
C GLN A 18 15.85 -8.76 -4.28
N THR A 19 15.69 -8.96 -2.96
CA THR A 19 14.36 -9.09 -2.33
C THR A 19 13.82 -7.78 -1.75
N GLN A 20 14.69 -6.79 -1.56
CA GLN A 20 14.38 -5.49 -0.97
C GLN A 20 15.31 -4.41 -1.52
N ALA A 21 14.81 -3.17 -1.56
CA ALA A 21 15.59 -1.99 -1.90
C ALA A 21 15.05 -0.75 -1.18
N ASN A 22 15.82 0.33 -1.23
CA ASN A 22 15.48 1.59 -0.57
C ASN A 22 15.39 2.73 -1.59
N THR A 23 14.62 3.76 -1.27
CA THR A 23 14.50 4.99 -2.06
C THR A 23 14.45 6.20 -1.15
N ASN A 24 15.12 7.28 -1.54
CA ASN A 24 15.02 8.58 -0.85
C ASN A 24 13.76 9.36 -1.25
N ILE A 25 13.05 8.89 -2.28
CA ILE A 25 11.83 9.48 -2.80
C ILE A 25 10.68 8.53 -2.49
N ILE A 26 9.79 8.97 -1.60
CA ILE A 26 8.59 8.24 -1.18
C ILE A 26 7.42 8.78 -2.00
N VAL A 27 6.79 7.91 -2.78
CA VAL A 27 5.64 8.22 -3.64
C VAL A 27 4.66 7.05 -3.60
N GLY A 28 3.37 7.35 -3.49
CA GLY A 28 2.34 6.33 -3.43
C GLY A 28 1.02 6.89 -2.90
N THR A 29 0.02 6.02 -2.79
CA THR A 29 -1.28 6.37 -2.23
C THR A 29 -1.26 6.19 -0.72
N TYR A 30 -1.46 7.29 0.02
CA TYR A 30 -1.60 7.24 1.48
C TYR A 30 -2.70 6.27 1.91
N GLY A 31 -2.48 5.58 3.04
CA GLY A 31 -3.37 4.53 3.54
C GLY A 31 -3.12 3.14 2.93
N TYR A 32 -2.46 3.08 1.76
CA TYR A 32 -2.07 1.82 1.12
C TYR A 32 -0.58 1.52 1.29
N MET A 33 0.25 2.55 1.46
CA MET A 33 1.69 2.38 1.65
C MET A 33 2.01 1.62 2.94
N ALA A 34 2.89 0.62 2.82
CA ALA A 34 3.44 -0.08 3.97
C ALA A 34 4.23 0.88 4.88
N PRO A 35 4.17 0.72 6.22
CA PRO A 35 4.80 1.65 7.16
C PRO A 35 6.33 1.73 6.96
N GLU A 36 7.00 0.63 6.65
CA GLU A 36 8.43 0.60 6.35
C GLU A 36 8.80 1.42 5.10
N TYR A 37 7.90 1.45 4.11
CA TYR A 37 8.06 2.28 2.91
C TYR A 37 7.78 3.75 3.22
N ALA A 38 6.68 4.04 3.92
CA ALA A 38 6.26 5.41 4.24
C ALA A 38 7.23 6.12 5.19
N MET A 39 7.88 5.40 6.09
CA MET A 39 8.82 5.98 7.07
C MET A 39 10.27 6.01 6.59
N HIS A 40 10.71 4.97 5.89
CA HIS A 40 12.13 4.75 5.60
C HIS A 40 12.44 4.56 4.11
N GLY A 41 11.42 4.61 3.25
CA GLY A 41 11.56 4.36 1.81
C GLY A 41 11.96 2.92 1.47
N GLN A 42 11.75 1.96 2.38
CA GLN A 42 12.09 0.55 2.16
C GLN A 42 10.94 -0.14 1.42
N PHE A 43 11.21 -0.70 0.23
CA PHE A 43 10.23 -1.42 -0.57
C PHE A 43 10.70 -2.83 -0.89
N SER A 44 9.74 -3.75 -0.94
CA SER A 44 9.94 -5.16 -1.24
C SER A 44 8.63 -5.79 -1.70
N VAL A 45 8.64 -7.07 -2.05
CA VAL A 45 7.40 -7.82 -2.25
C VAL A 45 6.48 -7.76 -1.02
N LYS A 46 7.02 -7.57 0.20
CA LYS A 46 6.22 -7.47 1.43
C LYS A 46 5.45 -6.15 1.55
N SER A 47 6.04 -5.05 1.07
CA SER A 47 5.31 -3.77 1.03
C SER A 47 4.14 -3.81 0.05
N ASP A 48 4.27 -4.57 -1.05
CA ASP A 48 3.17 -4.80 -1.99
C ASP A 48 2.07 -5.69 -1.37
N VAL A 49 2.46 -6.71 -0.59
CA VAL A 49 1.51 -7.57 0.15
C VAL A 49 0.70 -6.76 1.15
N PHE A 50 1.33 -5.81 1.88
CA PHE A 50 0.62 -4.91 2.77
C PHE A 50 -0.45 -4.10 2.03
N SER A 51 -0.05 -3.45 0.93
CA SER A 51 -0.94 -2.62 0.09
C SER A 51 -2.11 -3.44 -0.46
N PHE A 52 -1.84 -4.68 -0.88
CA PHE A 52 -2.87 -5.62 -1.33
C PHE A 52 -3.83 -6.01 -0.20
N GLY A 53 -3.34 -6.22 1.02
CA GLY A 53 -4.17 -6.49 2.19
C GLY A 53 -5.18 -5.37 2.46
N VAL A 54 -4.73 -4.11 2.39
CA VAL A 54 -5.62 -2.93 2.49
C VAL A 54 -6.69 -2.93 1.39
N LEU A 55 -6.31 -3.23 0.14
CA LEU A 55 -7.25 -3.35 -0.97
C LEU A 55 -8.30 -4.45 -0.73
N VAL A 56 -7.89 -5.61 -0.21
CA VAL A 56 -8.81 -6.69 0.14
C VAL A 56 -9.79 -6.22 1.22
N LEU A 57 -9.31 -5.52 2.25
CA LEU A 57 -10.16 -4.95 3.30
C LEU A 57 -11.18 -3.95 2.74
N GLU A 58 -10.76 -3.07 1.83
CA GLU A 58 -11.66 -2.13 1.14
C GLU A 58 -12.74 -2.88 0.34
N ILE A 59 -12.38 -3.96 -0.37
CA ILE A 59 -13.33 -4.78 -1.13
C ILE A 59 -14.35 -5.47 -0.22
N ILE A 60 -13.90 -6.16 0.83
CA ILE A 60 -14.80 -6.94 1.69
C ILE A 60 -15.71 -6.05 2.55
N THR A 61 -15.22 -4.88 2.96
CA THR A 61 -15.99 -3.94 3.78
C THR A 61 -16.86 -3.00 2.93
N SER A 62 -16.56 -2.87 1.63
CA SER A 62 -17.10 -1.82 0.76
C SER A 62 -16.90 -0.41 1.32
N LYS A 63 -15.98 -0.23 2.28
CA LYS A 63 -15.62 1.06 2.85
C LYS A 63 -14.35 1.53 2.19
N LYS A 64 -14.44 2.70 1.55
CA LYS A 64 -13.27 3.34 0.96
C LYS A 64 -12.26 3.67 2.06
N ASN A 65 -10.99 3.39 1.80
CA ASN A 65 -9.86 3.86 2.59
C ASN A 65 -9.65 5.37 2.36
N SER A 66 -10.63 6.19 2.75
CA SER A 66 -10.68 7.63 2.45
C SER A 66 -10.64 8.55 3.67
N ASN A 67 -10.42 8.03 4.88
CA ASN A 67 -10.59 8.83 6.08
C ASN A 67 -9.25 9.14 6.77
N PHE A 68 -8.48 10.05 6.17
CA PHE A 68 -7.52 10.88 6.90
C PHE A 68 -8.10 12.27 7.21
N ASN A 69 -9.43 12.41 7.23
CA ASN A 69 -10.04 13.52 7.96
C ASN A 69 -10.00 13.13 9.44
N GLN A 70 -9.21 13.89 10.19
CA GLN A 70 -9.19 13.90 11.64
C GLN A 70 -10.58 14.27 12.18
N SER A 71 -11.47 13.29 12.25
CA SER A 71 -12.75 13.40 12.94
C SER A 71 -13.04 12.07 13.63
N ASP A 72 -12.67 12.05 14.91
CA ASP A 72 -13.38 11.40 16.02
C ASP A 72 -14.17 10.12 15.68
N GLY A 73 -13.61 8.96 16.04
CA GLY A 73 -14.39 7.75 16.33
C GLY A 73 -14.71 6.78 15.20
N ALA A 74 -14.29 7.01 13.95
CA ALA A 74 -14.45 6.01 12.89
C ALA A 74 -13.27 5.02 12.89
N ALA A 75 -13.53 3.75 13.22
CA ALA A 75 -12.54 2.67 13.17
C ALA A 75 -11.90 2.60 11.76
N ASP A 76 -10.59 2.85 11.70
CA ASP A 76 -9.76 2.73 10.48
C ASP A 76 -9.73 1.28 10.00
N LEU A 77 -9.56 1.03 8.70
CA LEU A 77 -9.46 -0.33 8.17
C LEU A 77 -8.28 -1.10 8.77
N LEU A 78 -7.23 -0.40 9.20
CA LEU A 78 -6.07 -0.97 9.86
C LEU A 78 -6.28 -1.28 11.37
N SER A 79 -7.46 -0.97 11.92
CA SER A 79 -7.78 -1.22 13.34
C SER A 79 -8.45 -2.57 13.62
N TYR A 80 -8.68 -3.39 12.59
CA TYR A 80 -9.29 -4.73 12.68
C TYR A 80 -8.26 -5.86 12.75
#